data_AF-A0A0R3C3Z3-F1
#
_entry.id   AF-A0A0R3C3Z3-F1
#
_cell.length_a   1.000
_cell.length_b   1.000
_cell.length_c   1.000
_cell.angle_alpha   90.00
_cell.angle_beta   90.00
_cell.angle_gamma   90.00
#
_symmetry.space_group_name_H-M   'P 1'
#
loop_
_entity.id
_entity.type
_entity.pdbx_description
1 polymer ?
#
loop_
_entity_poly.entity_id
_entity_poly.type
_entity_poly.pdbx_seq_one_letter_code
_entity_poly.pdbx_strand_id
1 'polypeptide(L)' 'MTHPSLRPMDAFDPTEPAILHDRLSDTIITWTADQAEDYRRASRPGADGTVAWKTYLFDGWGNVLGG' A
#
# COMPACT_ATOMS: atom_id res chain seq x y z
N MET A 1 -6.69 6.05 -16.07
CA MET A 1 -6.33 4.65 -16.36
C MET A 1 -5.98 4.03 -15.02
N THR A 2 -6.86 3.20 -14.46
CA THR A 2 -6.59 2.44 -13.24
C THR A 2 -5.54 1.38 -13.58
N HIS A 3 -4.38 1.38 -12.94
CA HIS A 3 -3.36 0.34 -13.09
C HIS A 3 -4.03 -1.04 -12.88
N PRO A 4 -4.25 -1.86 -13.94
CA PRO A 4 -5.13 -3.04 -13.87
C PRO A 4 -4.63 -4.19 -13.00
N SER A 5 -3.49 -4.04 -12.32
CA SER A 5 -2.76 -5.09 -11.64
C SER A 5 -2.74 -4.98 -10.11
N LEU A 6 -3.09 -3.82 -9.54
CA LEU A 6 -3.01 -3.62 -8.10
C LEU A 6 -4.37 -3.79 -7.42
N ARG A 7 -4.36 -4.51 -6.31
CA ARG A 7 -5.50 -4.75 -5.44
C ARG A 7 -5.79 -3.51 -4.60
N PRO A 8 -7.05 -3.27 -4.20
CA PRO A 8 -7.42 -2.17 -3.33
C PRO A 8 -6.77 -2.32 -1.95
N MET A 9 -6.33 -1.20 -1.35
CA MET A 9 -5.68 -1.17 -0.03
C MET A 9 -6.52 -1.75 1.12
N ASP A 10 -7.83 -1.84 0.95
CA ASP A 10 -8.74 -2.42 1.96
C ASP A 10 -8.43 -3.90 2.26
N ALA A 11 -7.94 -4.64 1.25
CA ALA A 11 -7.59 -6.05 1.38
C ALA A 11 -6.09 -6.28 1.69
N PHE A 12 -5.34 -5.21 1.95
CA PHE A 12 -3.89 -5.29 2.17
C PHE A 12 -3.56 -5.91 3.53
N ASP A 13 -2.76 -6.97 3.55
CA ASP A 13 -2.17 -7.49 4.78
C ASP A 13 -0.79 -6.88 5.02
N PRO A 14 -0.63 -5.98 6.01
CA PRO A 14 0.66 -5.37 6.29
C PRO A 14 1.69 -6.35 6.88
N THR A 15 1.30 -7.58 7.26
CA THR A 15 2.22 -8.59 7.80
C THR A 15 2.96 -9.40 6.75
N GLU A 16 2.56 -9.29 5.48
CA GLU A 16 3.23 -9.98 4.37
C GLU A 16 4.05 -8.99 3.52
N PRO A 17 5.19 -9.42 2.95
CA PRO A 17 5.94 -8.58 2.01
C PRO A 17 5.14 -8.34 0.74
N ALA A 18 5.05 -7.08 0.33
CA ALA A 18 4.19 -6.64 -0.75
C ALA A 18 4.82 -5.46 -1.50
N ILE A 19 4.16 -5.03 -2.57
CA ILE A 19 4.42 -3.75 -3.23
C ILE A 19 3.21 -2.84 -3.03
N LEU A 20 3.44 -1.58 -2.68
CA LEU A 20 2.41 -0.56 -2.57
C LEU A 20 2.64 0.49 -3.65
N HIS A 21 1.57 1.00 -4.25
CA HIS A 21 1.66 2.12 -5.17
C HIS A 21 1.36 3.41 -4.43
N ASP A 22 2.33 4.33 -4.44
CA ASP A 22 2.14 5.69 -3.91
C ASP A 22 1.58 6.58 -5.01
N ARG A 23 0.36 7.07 -4.80
CA ARG A 23 -0.35 7.96 -5.71
C ARG A 23 0.28 9.35 -5.81
N LEU A 24 1.00 9.80 -4.77
CA LEU A 24 1.63 11.13 -4.78
C LEU A 24 2.81 11.19 -5.74
N SER A 25 3.64 10.15 -5.73
CA SER A 25 4.87 10.07 -6.53
C SER A 25 4.75 9.13 -7.72
N ASP A 26 3.59 8.51 -7.94
CA ASP A 26 3.33 7.50 -8.97
C ASP A 26 4.41 6.41 -9.00
N THR A 27 4.81 5.95 -7.81
CA THR A 27 5.97 5.06 -7.62
C THR A 27 5.56 3.81 -6.85
N ILE A 28 6.17 2.68 -7.21
CA ILE A 28 6.02 1.43 -6.45
C ILE A 28 7.01 1.41 -5.29
N ILE A 29 6.47 1.31 -4.09
CA ILE A 29 7.20 1.18 -2.83
C ILE A 29 7.19 -0.28 -2.40
N THR A 30 8.36 -0.84 -2.09
CA THR A 30 8.45 -2.17 -1.49
C THR A 30 8.02 -2.09 -0.03
N TRP A 31 7.04 -2.90 0.33
CA TRP A 31 6.53 -3.03 1.69
C TRP A 31 7.20 -4.21 2.41
N THR A 32 7.63 -3.96 3.65
CA THR A 32 8.14 -5.00 4.54
C THR A 32 7.32 -5.07 5.82
N ALA A 33 7.19 -6.28 6.37
CA ALA A 33 6.45 -6.53 7.60
C ALA A 33 7.02 -5.80 8.83
N ASP A 34 8.25 -5.29 8.76
CA ASP A 34 8.89 -4.50 9.83
C ASP A 34 8.08 -3.24 10.20
N GLN A 35 7.37 -2.66 9.23
CA GLN A 35 6.59 -1.43 9.44
C GLN A 35 5.09 -1.71 9.65
N ALA A 36 4.70 -2.99 9.81
CA ALA A 36 3.30 -3.41 9.95
C ALA A 36 2.59 -2.82 11.17
N GLU A 37 3.23 -2.83 12.34
CA GLU A 37 2.66 -2.23 13.54
C GLU A 37 2.46 -0.72 13.40
N ASP A 38 3.46 -0.03 12.86
CA ASP A 38 3.41 1.42 12.65
C ASP A 38 2.31 1.80 11.65
N TYR A 39 2.18 1.05 10.56
CA TYR A 39 1.10 1.24 9.60
C TYR A 39 -0.27 0.97 10.21
N ARG A 40 -0.47 -0.14 10.94
CA ARG A 40 -1.76 -0.39 11.61
C ARG A 40 -2.14 0.72 12.60
N ARG A 41 -1.17 1.34 13.26
CA ARG A 41 -1.40 2.40 14.25
C ARG A 41 -1.60 3.78 13.63
N ALA A 42 -0.84 4.12 12.60
CA ALA A 42 -0.77 5.48 12.04
C ALA A 42 -1.45 5.63 10.67
N SER A 43 -1.79 4.53 10.00
CA SER A 43 -2.51 4.58 8.72
C SER A 43 -3.91 5.17 8.90
N ARG A 44 -4.33 5.88 7.87
CA ARG A 44 -5.64 6.54 7.82
C ARG A 44 -6.31 6.18 6.48
N PRO A 45 -7.27 5.26 6.47
CA PRO A 45 -8.04 4.96 5.26
C PRO A 45 -8.86 6.20 4.86
N GLY A 46 -8.80 6.53 3.58
CA GLY A 46 -9.59 7.57 2.93
C GLY A 46 -10.84 6.99 2.27
N ALA A 47 -11.83 7.84 2.03
CA ALA A 47 -13.11 7.44 1.42
C ALA A 47 -12.97 6.92 -0.02
N ASP A 48 -11.90 7.31 -0.71
CA ASP A 48 -11.65 6.94 -2.11
C ASP A 48 -10.90 5.61 -2.26
N GLY A 49 -10.78 4.82 -1.19
CA GLY A 49 -10.05 3.54 -1.19
C GLY A 49 -8.52 3.69 -1.09
N THR A 50 -8.03 4.91 -0.86
CA THR A 50 -6.62 5.19 -0.60
C THR A 50 -6.31 5.09 0.89
N VAL A 51 -5.06 4.83 1.28
CA VAL A 51 -4.60 4.87 2.66
C VAL A 51 -3.46 5.88 2.79
N ALA A 52 -3.66 6.90 3.61
CA ALA A 52 -2.63 7.85 3.96
C ALA A 52 -1.78 7.31 5.12
N TRP A 53 -0.46 7.27 4.95
CA TRP A 53 0.46 6.88 6.01
C TRP A 53 1.81 7.57 5.85
N LYS A 54 2.31 8.18 6.93
CA LYS A 54 3.48 9.06 6.90
C LYS A 54 3.31 10.14 5.82
N THR A 55 4.18 10.16 4.82
CA THR A 55 4.16 11.07 3.67
C THR A 55 3.62 10.42 2.40
N TYR A 56 3.13 9.19 2.49
CA TYR A 56 2.65 8.40 1.35
C TYR A 56 1.13 8.38 1.29
N LEU A 57 0.61 8.26 0.08
CA LEU A 57 -0.81 8.03 -0.19
C LEU A 57 -0.94 6.78 -1.06
N PHE A 58 -1.18 5.64 -0.43
CA PHE A 58 -1.29 4.39 -1.16
C PHE A 58 -2.67 4.22 -1.75
N ASP A 59 -2.79 3.96 -3.05
CA ASP A 59 -4.07 3.66 -3.72
C ASP A 59 -4.18 2.21 -4.19
N GLY A 60 -3.10 1.43 -4.09
CA GLY A 60 -3.14 0.01 -4.38
C GLY A 60 -1.94 -0.77 -3.86
N TRP A 61 -2.11 -2.09 -3.77
CA TRP A 61 -1.07 -3.02 -3.37
C TRP A 61 -1.01 -4.25 -4.29
N GLY A 62 0.11 -4.95 -4.26
CA GLY A 62 0.31 -6.21 -4.97
C GLY A 62 1.32 -7.09 -4.24
N ASN A 63 1.40 -8.36 -4.61
CA ASN A 63 2.42 -9.24 -4.06
C ASN A 63 3.78 -8.87 -4.68
N VAL A 64 4.86 -8.95 -3.88
CA VAL A 64 6.21 -9.05 -4.44
C VAL A 64 6.22 -10.33 -5.27
N LEU A 65 6.26 -10.20 -6.60
CA LEU A 65 6.43 -11.34 -7.48
C LEU A 65 7.84 -11.90 -7.26
N GLY A 66 7.95 -12.83 -6.32
CA GLY A 66 9.10 -13.71 -6.19
C GLY A 66 9.14 -14.63 -7.40
N GLY A 67 10.02 -14.30 -8.34
CA GLY A 67 10.59 -15.26 -9.28
C GLY A 67 11.85 -15.86 -8.68
#